data_AF-A0A835U029-F1
#
_entry.id   AF-A0A835U029-F1
#
_cell.length_a   1.000
_cell.length_b   1.000
_cell.length_c   1.000
_cell.angle_alpha   90.00
_cell.angle_beta   90.00
_cell.angle_gamma   90.00
#
_symmetry.space_group_name_H-M   'P 1'
#
loop_
_entity.id
_entity.type
_entity.pdbx_description
1 polymer ?
#
loop_
_entity_poly.entity_id
_entity_poly.type
_entity_poly.pdbx_seq_one_letter_code
_entity_poly.pdbx_strand_id
1 'polypeptide(L)'
;MKRKLATAGTLRLSPNEEAMFLKEEYERRRKLRLQQVREQQKYISCQIRQKVKQKREEQLHQLEEALRAEWQKAQDEKMKALEE
;
A
#
# COMPACT_ATOMS: atom_id res chain seq x y z
N MET A 1 22.22 -14.41 61.50
CA MET A 1 21.12 -15.34 61.11
C MET A 1 21.20 -15.63 59.63
N LYS A 2 20.98 -16.88 59.24
CA LYS A 2 21.27 -17.42 57.90
C LYS A 2 20.49 -16.68 56.80
N ARG A 3 21.20 -16.07 55.84
CA ARG A 3 20.60 -15.56 54.61
C ARG A 3 20.05 -16.76 53.84
N LYS A 4 18.73 -16.81 53.62
CA LYS A 4 18.12 -17.83 52.78
C LYS A 4 18.55 -17.57 51.34
N LEU A 5 19.58 -18.29 50.90
CA LEU A 5 19.89 -18.47 49.49
C LEU A 5 18.70 -19.24 48.90
N ALA A 6 17.77 -18.51 48.29
CA ALA A 6 16.75 -19.13 47.46
C ALA A 6 17.49 -19.87 46.34
N THR A 7 17.42 -21.19 46.39
CA THR A 7 17.89 -22.10 45.37
C THR A 7 17.44 -21.60 44.00
N ALA A 8 18.37 -21.54 43.05
CA ALA A 8 18.14 -21.20 41.65
C ALA A 8 17.30 -22.30 40.94
N GLY A 9 16.10 -22.55 41.44
CA GLY A 9 15.10 -23.45 40.89
C GLY A 9 13.88 -22.63 40.53
N THR A 10 13.75 -22.29 39.24
CA THR A 10 12.59 -21.61 38.63
C THR A 10 12.06 -20.39 39.39
N LEU A 11 12.62 -19.21 39.08
CA LEU A 11 11.94 -17.93 39.32
C LEU A 11 10.61 -17.95 38.57
N ARG A 12 9.54 -18.36 39.26
CA ARG A 12 8.17 -18.21 38.78
C ARG A 12 7.79 -16.76 39.01
N LEU A 13 7.27 -16.13 37.96
CA LEU A 13 6.71 -14.80 38.05
C LEU A 13 5.56 -14.82 39.06
N SER A 14 5.41 -13.75 39.83
CA SER A 14 4.20 -13.56 40.62
C SER A 14 3.00 -13.42 39.67
N PRO A 15 1.77 -13.74 40.12
CA PRO A 15 0.58 -13.62 39.29
C PRO A 15 0.40 -12.22 38.65
N ASN A 16 0.86 -11.16 39.33
CA ASN A 16 0.85 -9.81 38.79
C ASN A 16 1.88 -9.63 37.65
N GLU A 17 3.08 -10.18 37.79
CA GLU A 17 4.11 -10.14 36.75
C GLU A 17 3.70 -10.98 35.52
N GLU A 18 3.06 -12.13 35.72
CA GLU A 18 2.49 -12.94 34.63
C GLU A 18 1.41 -12.16 33.88
N ALA A 19 0.48 -11.55 34.62
CA ALA A 19 -0.58 -10.74 34.03
C ALA A 19 -0.04 -9.50 33.29
N MET A 20 1.01 -8.87 33.82
CA MET A 20 1.68 -7.75 33.15
C MET A 20 2.37 -8.20 31.86
N PHE A 21 3.11 -9.30 31.91
CA PHE A 21 3.79 -9.85 30.73
C PHE A 21 2.80 -10.20 29.61
N LEU A 22 1.65 -10.79 29.94
CA LEU A 22 0.60 -11.11 28.96
C LEU A 22 0.00 -9.85 28.32
N LYS A 23 -0.20 -8.77 29.09
CA LYS A 23 -0.68 -7.49 28.55
C LYS A 23 0.34 -6.88 27.60
N GLU A 24 1.62 -6.87 27.98
CA GLU A 24 2.71 -6.34 27.14
C GLU A 24 2.85 -7.11 25.83
N GLU A 25 2.80 -8.44 25.88
CA GLU A 25 2.82 -9.29 24.68
C GLU A 25 1.61 -9.02 23.78
N TYR A 26 0.41 -8.88 24.35
CA TYR A 26 -0.78 -8.53 23.59
C TYR A 26 -0.64 -7.16 22.92
N GLU A 27 -0.17 -6.14 23.65
CA GLU A 27 0.05 -4.81 23.10
C GLU A 27 1.10 -4.80 21.99
N ARG A 28 2.20 -5.55 22.19
CA ARG A 28 3.25 -5.72 21.17
C ARG A 28 2.68 -6.33 19.90
N ARG A 29 1.90 -7.40 20.00
CA ARG A 29 1.24 -8.05 18.85
C ARG A 29 0.24 -7.12 18.19
N ARG A 30 -0.53 -6.37 18.98
CA ARG A 30 -1.49 -5.38 18.46
C ARG A 30 -0.78 -4.28 17.67
N LYS A 31 0.32 -3.74 18.20
CA LYS A 31 1.15 -2.72 17.52
C LYS A 31 1.73 -3.27 16.21
N LEU A 32 2.30 -4.48 16.23
CA LEU A 32 2.83 -5.14 15.05
C LEU A 32 1.75 -5.35 13.99
N ARG A 33 0.57 -5.84 14.37
CA ARG A 33 -0.55 -6.04 13.45
C ARG A 33 -0.99 -4.73 12.81
N LEU A 34 -1.08 -3.65 13.58
CA LEU A 34 -1.43 -2.32 13.05
C LEU A 34 -0.38 -1.81 12.06
N GLN A 35 0.91 -2.03 12.32
CA GLN A 35 1.99 -1.68 11.40
C GLN A 35 1.86 -2.46 10.09
N GLN A 36 1.69 -3.78 10.17
CA GLN A 36 1.51 -4.65 9.00
C GLN A 36 0.31 -4.22 8.15
N VAL A 37 -0.85 -3.95 8.77
CA VAL A 37 -2.04 -3.49 8.04
C VAL A 37 -1.79 -2.15 7.35
N ARG A 38 -1.12 -1.20 8.02
CA ARG A 38 -0.77 0.11 7.42
C ARG A 38 0.19 -0.04 6.24
N GLU A 39 1.18 -0.91 6.35
CA GLU A 39 2.12 -1.20 5.25
C GLU A 39 1.41 -1.81 4.05
N GLN A 40 0.56 -2.81 4.28
CA GLN A 40 -0.26 -3.43 3.24
C GLN A 40 -1.19 -2.40 2.57
N GLN A 41 -1.89 -1.58 3.35
CA GLN A 41 -2.75 -0.52 2.83
C GLN A 41 -1.96 0.47 1.97
N LYS A 42 -0.77 0.89 2.42
CA LYS A 42 0.11 1.80 1.66
C LYS A 42 0.53 1.17 0.33
N TYR A 43 0.92 -0.09 0.34
CA TYR A 43 1.33 -0.84 -0.85
C TYR A 43 0.18 -0.94 -1.87
N ILE A 44 -0.98 -1.45 -1.43
CA ILE A 44 -2.17 -1.60 -2.28
C ILE A 44 -2.60 -0.24 -2.85
N SER A 45 -2.63 0.81 -2.04
CA SER A 45 -2.99 2.15 -2.49
C SER A 45 -2.02 2.68 -3.56
N CYS A 46 -0.72 2.40 -3.42
CA CYS A 46 0.28 2.77 -4.42
C CYS A 46 0.02 2.04 -5.75
N GLN A 47 -0.20 0.73 -5.70
CA GLN A 47 -0.50 -0.07 -6.89
C GLN A 47 -1.75 0.40 -7.61
N ILE A 48 -2.83 0.69 -6.87
CA ILE A 48 -4.09 1.19 -7.46
C ILE A 48 -3.83 2.52 -8.17
N ARG A 49 -3.14 3.47 -7.54
CA ARG A 49 -2.81 4.77 -8.16
C ARG A 49 -1.99 4.60 -9.44
N GLN A 50 -1.00 3.72 -9.42
CA GLN A 50 -0.17 3.44 -10.60
C GLN A 50 -0.99 2.85 -11.74
N LYS A 51 -1.84 1.85 -11.45
CA LYS A 51 -2.72 1.23 -12.46
C LYS A 51 -3.71 2.24 -13.07
N VAL A 52 -4.33 3.08 -12.23
CA VAL A 52 -5.24 4.13 -12.70
C VAL A 52 -4.49 5.15 -13.56
N LYS A 53 -3.27 5.55 -13.16
CA LYS A 53 -2.44 6.47 -13.94
C LYS A 53 -2.09 5.88 -15.32
N GLN A 54 -1.60 4.65 -15.36
CA GLN A 54 -1.26 3.96 -16.62
C GLN A 54 -2.45 3.85 -17.55
N LYS A 55 -3.61 3.40 -17.04
CA LYS A 55 -4.84 3.33 -17.84
C LYS A 55 -5.25 4.68 -18.41
N ARG A 56 -5.10 5.76 -17.62
CA ARG A 56 -5.42 7.12 -18.07
C ARG A 56 -4.45 7.58 -19.16
N GLU A 57 -3.17 7.28 -19.04
CA GLU A 57 -2.16 7.60 -20.06
C GLU A 57 -2.42 6.84 -21.37
N GLU A 58 -2.75 5.55 -21.30
CA GLU A 58 -3.15 4.75 -22.47
C GLU A 58 -4.38 5.32 -23.17
N GLN A 59 -5.42 5.69 -22.40
CA GLN A 59 -6.63 6.30 -22.94
C GLN A 59 -6.36 7.66 -23.59
N LEU A 60 -5.48 8.48 -23.00
CA LEU A 60 -5.08 9.76 -23.57
C LEU A 60 -4.33 9.58 -24.88
N HIS A 61 -3.41 8.61 -24.96
CA HIS A 61 -2.71 8.29 -26.21
C HIS A 61 -3.66 7.83 -27.31
N GLN A 62 -4.63 6.96 -27.00
CA GLN A 62 -5.62 6.52 -27.98
C GLN A 62 -6.47 7.69 -28.49
N LEU A 63 -6.88 8.61 -27.60
CA LEU A 63 -7.62 9.81 -27.99
C LEU A 63 -6.76 10.75 -28.85
N GLU A 64 -5.49 10.93 -28.50
CA GLU A 64 -4.56 11.76 -29.27
C GLU A 64 -4.37 11.20 -30.69
N GLU A 65 -4.19 9.89 -30.83
CA GLU A 65 -4.07 9.22 -32.13
C GLU A 65 -5.35 9.37 -32.96
N ALA A 66 -6.52 9.16 -32.34
CA ALA A 66 -7.81 9.33 -33.00
C ALA A 66 -7.99 10.76 -33.51
N LEU A 67 -7.71 11.76 -32.67
CA LEU A 67 -7.80 13.17 -33.05
C LEU A 67 -6.82 13.55 -34.16
N ARG A 68 -5.58 13.03 -34.13
CA ARG A 68 -4.61 13.24 -35.21
C ARG A 68 -5.09 12.64 -36.53
N ALA A 69 -5.65 11.44 -36.49
CA ALA A 69 -6.19 10.78 -37.67
C ALA A 69 -7.41 11.52 -38.24
N GLU A 70 -8.33 11.98 -37.39
CA GLU A 70 -9.48 12.81 -37.79
C GLU A 70 -9.02 14.14 -38.39
N TRP A 71 -8.06 14.81 -37.75
CA TRP A 71 -7.50 16.05 -38.25
C TRP A 71 -6.84 15.86 -39.63
N GLN A 72 -6.06 14.79 -39.82
CA GLN A 72 -5.43 14.50 -41.11
C GLN A 72 -6.49 14.28 -42.20
N LYS A 73 -7.52 13.47 -41.93
CA LYS A 73 -8.62 13.26 -42.88
C LYS A 73 -9.32 14.58 -43.25
N ALA A 74 -9.60 15.43 -42.26
CA ALA A 74 -10.22 16.72 -42.50
C ALA A 74 -9.32 17.66 -43.32
N GLN A 75 -8.00 17.59 -43.16
CA GLN A 75 -7.05 18.34 -44.00
C GLN A 75 -7.04 17.80 -45.43
N ASP A 76 -7.00 16.48 -45.60
CA ASP A 76 -7.00 15.85 -46.92
C ASP A 76 -8.30 16.16 -47.70
N GLU A 77 -9.45 16.15 -47.02
CA GLU A 77 -10.73 16.57 -47.58
C GLU A 77 -10.73 18.05 -48.00
N LYS A 78 -10.16 18.93 -47.17
CA LYS A 78 -10.02 20.36 -47.51
C LYS A 78 -9.10 20.59 -48.69
N MET A 79 -7.98 19.85 -48.80
CA MET A 79 -7.08 19.95 -49.95
C MET A 79 -7.79 19.54 -51.24
N LYS A 80 -8.51 18.41 -51.22
CA LYS A 80 -9.29 17.96 -52.38
C LYS A 80 -10.34 18.99 -52.83
N ALA A 81 -11.05 19.60 -51.87
CA ALA A 81 -12.05 20.62 -52.17
C ALA A 81 -11.47 21.93 -52.74
N LEU A 82 -10.17 22.17 -52.59
CA LEU A 82 -9.48 23.34 -53.17
C LEU A 82 -8.86 23.03 -54.55
N GLU A 83 -8.73 21.76 -54.91
CA GLU A 83 -8.22 21.30 -56.21
C GLU A 83 -9.33 21.17 -57.28
N GLU A 84 -10.60 21.14 -56.86
CA GLU A 84 -11.81 21.25 -57.71
C GLU A 84 -12.18 22.71 -58.02
#